data_AF-R7D5N4-F1
#
_entry.id   AF-R7D5N4-F1
#
_cell.length_a   1.000
_cell.length_b   1.000
_cell.length_c   1.000
_cell.angle_alpha   90.00
_cell.angle_beta   90.00
_cell.angle_gamma   90.00
#
_symmetry.space_group_name_H-M   'P 1'
#
loop_
_entity.id
_entity.type
_entity.pdbx_description
1 polymer ?
#
loop_
_entity_poly.entity_id
_entity_poly.type
_entity_poly.pdbx_seq_one_letter_code
_entity_poly.pdbx_strand_id
1 'polypeptide(L)'
;MVRGMIIELGFMPPTMLQAELPDPLNQGHVYRVDMLWELDDGRCVIGEVDGARKYKDADCLKGKTTQDVLVEERQRESRLTALGMPVMRVLVRQIFEPGYMESLLEAFGIPRIGPGVR
;
A
#
# COMPACT_ATOMS: atom_id res chain seq x y z
N MET A 1 -1.74 10.98 7.27
CA MET A 1 -2.59 10.23 8.22
C MET A 1 -2.04 8.82 8.45
N VAL A 2 -2.12 7.91 7.47
CA VAL A 2 -1.67 6.50 7.64
C VAL A 2 -0.25 6.37 8.20
N ARG A 3 0.75 7.04 7.60
CA ARG A 3 2.13 7.03 8.11
C ARG A 3 2.26 7.50 9.57
N GLY A 4 1.48 8.50 9.97
CA GLY A 4 1.49 9.01 11.35
C GLY A 4 1.02 7.95 12.34
N MET A 5 -0.10 7.30 12.01
CA MET A 5 -0.65 6.19 12.80
C MET A 5 0.34 5.02 12.93
N ILE A 6 1.08 4.68 11.88
CA ILE A 6 2.12 3.62 11.93
C ILE A 6 3.19 3.95 12.99
N ILE A 7 3.63 5.21 13.01
CA ILE A 7 4.64 5.70 13.96
C ILE A 7 4.06 5.75 15.38
N GLU A 8 2.84 6.27 15.55
CA GLU A 8 2.13 6.33 16.84
C GLU A 8 1.92 4.92 17.42
N LEU A 9 1.67 3.91 16.59
CA LEU A 9 1.54 2.52 17.01
C LEU A 9 2.89 1.84 17.33
N GLY A 10 4.02 2.52 17.12
CA GLY A 10 5.37 2.04 17.41
C GLY A 10 5.95 1.09 16.36
N PHE A 11 5.35 1.03 15.17
CA PHE A 11 5.84 0.23 14.05
C PHE A 11 6.89 0.97 13.23
N MET A 12 7.72 0.20 12.53
CA MET A 12 8.69 0.72 11.59
C MET A 12 7.99 1.56 10.51
N PRO A 13 8.37 2.83 10.33
CA PRO A 13 7.85 3.63 9.24
C PRO A 13 8.35 3.09 7.89
N PRO A 14 7.63 3.34 6.78
CA PRO A 14 8.12 2.98 5.46
C PRO A 14 9.45 3.67 5.18
N THR A 15 10.38 2.94 4.55
CA THR A 15 11.70 3.44 4.17
C THR A 15 11.59 4.47 3.04
N MET A 16 10.60 4.30 2.15
CA MET A 16 10.31 5.25 1.08
C MET A 16 8.81 5.53 0.94
N LEU A 17 8.48 6.75 0.53
CA LEU A 17 7.13 7.18 0.18
C LEU A 17 7.06 7.47 -1.31
N GLN A 18 5.91 7.20 -1.93
CA GLN A 18 5.70 7.46 -3.36
C GLN A 18 6.80 6.83 -4.24
N ALA A 19 7.26 5.64 -3.85
CA ALA A 19 8.38 4.94 -4.45
C ALA A 19 8.03 4.47 -5.87
N GLU A 20 8.99 4.55 -6.78
CA GLU A 20 8.83 4.08 -8.16
C GLU A 20 9.41 2.68 -8.30
N LEU A 21 8.57 1.74 -8.75
CA LEU A 21 8.94 0.35 -9.01
C LEU A 21 8.82 0.06 -10.51
N PRO A 22 9.75 -0.69 -11.12
CA PRO A 22 9.69 -0.98 -12.54
C PRO A 22 8.51 -1.90 -12.87
N ASP A 23 7.90 -1.70 -14.04
CA ASP A 23 6.96 -2.68 -14.59
C ASP A 23 7.76 -3.88 -15.15
N PRO A 24 7.58 -5.10 -14.62
CA PRO A 24 8.33 -6.27 -15.08
C PRO A 24 8.10 -6.63 -16.55
N LEU A 25 7.01 -6.13 -17.15
CA LEU A 25 6.67 -6.38 -18.56
C LEU A 25 6.99 -5.20 -19.48
N ASN A 26 7.30 -4.03 -18.92
CA ASN A 26 7.56 -2.82 -19.70
C ASN A 26 8.66 -1.98 -19.06
N GLN A 27 9.89 -2.14 -19.54
CA GLN A 27 11.07 -1.45 -19.01
C GLN A 27 11.01 0.08 -19.09
N GLY A 28 10.12 0.65 -19.91
CA GLY A 28 9.89 2.09 -19.99
C GLY A 28 8.80 2.62 -19.05
N HIS A 29 8.17 1.75 -18.26
CA HIS A 29 7.07 2.09 -17.37
C HIS A 29 7.42 1.81 -15.90
N VAL A 30 6.96 2.69 -15.03
CA VAL A 30 7.10 2.57 -13.58
C VAL A 30 5.74 2.70 -12.89
N TYR A 31 5.57 1.92 -11.83
CA TYR A 31 4.48 2.05 -10.88
C TYR A 31 4.93 2.87 -9.68
N ARG A 32 4.24 3.97 -9.40
CA ARG A 32 4.39 4.70 -8.15
C ARG A 32 3.50 4.10 -7.07
N VAL A 33 4.07 3.61 -5.97
CA VAL A 33 3.35 3.03 -4.82
C VAL A 33 3.39 3.96 -3.62
N ASP A 34 2.35 3.96 -2.78
CA ASP A 34 2.25 4.95 -1.70
C ASP A 34 3.37 4.85 -0.66
N MET A 35 3.73 3.62 -0.27
CA MET A 35 4.71 3.30 0.74
C MET A 35 5.52 2.06 0.34
N LEU A 36 6.79 2.03 0.71
CA LEU A 36 7.67 0.87 0.58
C LEU A 36 8.41 0.67 1.91
N TRP A 37 8.45 -0.57 2.39
CA TRP A 37 9.35 -1.01 3.44
C TRP A 37 10.43 -1.89 2.84
N GLU A 38 11.69 -1.60 3.18
CA GLU A 38 12.82 -2.51 2.99
C GLU A 38 13.18 -3.03 4.38
N LEU A 39 12.91 -4.30 4.64
CA LEU A 39 13.12 -4.93 5.96
C LEU A 39 14.56 -5.42 6.11
N ASP A 40 15.01 -5.58 7.35
CA ASP A 40 16.39 -6.01 7.66
C ASP A 40 16.74 -7.41 7.11
N ASP A 41 15.74 -8.25 6.86
CA ASP A 41 15.91 -9.58 6.25
C ASP A 41 15.93 -9.55 4.71
N GLY A 42 15.94 -8.36 4.11
CA GLY A 42 15.99 -8.13 2.68
C GLY A 42 14.64 -8.26 1.98
N ARG A 43 13.54 -8.55 2.68
CA ARG A 43 12.19 -8.52 2.10
C ARG A 43 11.72 -7.08 1.91
N CYS A 44 10.98 -6.84 0.83
CA CYS A 44 10.29 -5.58 0.62
C CYS A 44 8.77 -5.76 0.73
N VAL A 45 8.08 -4.81 1.37
CA VAL A 45 6.62 -4.78 1.46
C VAL A 45 6.11 -3.50 0.83
N ILE A 46 5.11 -3.59 -0.03
CA ILE A 46 4.46 -2.44 -0.65
C ILE A 46 3.23 -2.08 0.18
N GLY A 47 3.01 -0.80 0.46
CA GLY A 47 1.77 -0.28 1.04
C GLY A 47 1.03 0.62 0.07
N GLU A 48 -0.26 0.36 -0.13
CA GLU A 48 -1.16 1.18 -0.96
C GLU A 48 -2.33 1.68 -0.11
N VAL A 49 -2.61 2.99 -0.18
CA VAL A 49 -3.67 3.63 0.60
C VAL A 49 -4.90 3.81 -0.28
N ASP A 50 -5.95 3.06 0.06
CA ASP A 50 -7.20 3.10 -0.68
C ASP A 50 -8.24 3.99 0.01
N GLY A 51 -8.48 5.14 -0.63
CA GLY A 51 -9.59 6.02 -0.33
C GLY A 51 -10.89 5.52 -0.97
N ALA A 52 -12.00 5.63 -0.23
CA ALA A 52 -13.33 5.19 -0.68
C ALA A 52 -13.87 5.91 -1.94
N ARG A 53 -13.22 7.01 -2.36
CA ARG A 53 -13.69 7.91 -3.42
C ARG A 53 -13.35 7.44 -4.84
N LYS A 54 -12.40 6.51 -5.02
CA LYS A 54 -11.88 6.13 -6.36
C LYS A 54 -12.93 5.49 -7.30
N TYR A 55 -14.04 4.98 -6.79
CA TYR A 55 -15.02 4.19 -7.58
C TYR A 55 -16.40 4.82 -7.74
N LYS A 56 -16.66 5.97 -7.10
CA LYS A 56 -18.00 6.58 -7.06
C LYS A 56 -18.15 7.81 -7.95
N ASP A 57 -17.05 8.46 -8.31
CA ASP A 57 -17.07 9.72 -9.06
C ASP A 57 -16.82 9.45 -10.55
N ALA A 58 -17.75 9.88 -11.42
CA ALA A 58 -17.62 9.74 -12.88
C ALA A 58 -16.34 10.42 -13.43
N ASP A 59 -15.85 11.46 -12.76
CA ASP A 59 -14.59 12.14 -13.06
C ASP A 59 -13.36 11.28 -12.79
N CYS A 60 -13.44 10.32 -11.85
CA CYS A 60 -12.35 9.39 -11.55
C CYS A 60 -12.22 8.27 -12.60
N LEU A 61 -13.31 7.96 -13.31
CA LEU A 61 -13.34 6.88 -14.29
C LEU A 61 -12.69 7.26 -15.62
N LYS A 62 -12.46 8.56 -15.90
CA LYS A 62 -11.79 9.06 -17.12
C LYS A 62 -12.33 8.44 -18.43
N GLY A 63 -13.65 8.23 -18.50
CA GLY A 63 -14.32 7.60 -19.65
C GLY A 63 -14.25 6.07 -19.71
N LYS A 64 -13.66 5.40 -18.71
CA LYS A 64 -13.67 3.94 -18.54
C LYS A 64 -14.88 3.49 -17.75
N THR A 65 -15.25 2.22 -17.87
CA THR A 65 -16.25 1.65 -16.96
C THR A 65 -15.63 1.34 -15.61
N THR A 66 -16.44 1.23 -14.56
CA THR A 66 -15.97 0.75 -13.25
C THR A 66 -15.29 -0.63 -13.35
N GLN A 67 -15.75 -1.49 -14.27
CA GLN A 67 -15.16 -2.81 -14.49
C GLN A 67 -13.74 -2.71 -15.06
N ASP A 68 -13.52 -1.82 -16.03
CA ASP A 68 -12.18 -1.62 -16.62
C ASP A 68 -11.18 -1.12 -15.57
N VAL A 69 -11.60 -0.19 -14.71
CA VAL A 69 -10.75 0.33 -13.62
C VAL A 69 -10.37 -0.80 -12.65
N LEU A 70 -11.31 -1.67 -12.30
CA LEU A 70 -11.04 -2.82 -11.43
C LEU A 70 -10.08 -3.82 -12.08
N VAL A 71 -10.22 -4.07 -13.38
CA VAL A 71 -9.32 -4.94 -14.13
C VAL A 71 -7.91 -4.34 -14.17
N GLU A 72 -7.77 -3.04 -14.42
CA GLU A 72 -6.47 -2.37 -14.42
C GLU A 72 -5.80 -2.38 -13.05
N GLU A 73 -6.55 -2.13 -11.97
CA GLU A 73 -6.03 -2.23 -10.61
C GLU A 73 -5.57 -3.66 -10.27
N ARG A 74 -6.32 -4.68 -10.71
CA ARG A 74 -5.91 -6.09 -10.53
C ARG A 74 -4.67 -6.44 -11.33
N GLN A 75 -4.56 -5.96 -12.56
CA GLN A 75 -3.37 -6.19 -13.40
C GLN A 75 -2.14 -5.49 -12.82
N ARG A 76 -2.30 -4.25 -12.34
CA ARG A 76 -1.25 -3.52 -11.62
C ARG A 76 -0.78 -4.30 -10.40
N GLU A 77 -1.71 -4.76 -9.56
CA GLU A 77 -1.39 -5.53 -8.35
C GLU A 77 -0.67 -6.84 -8.68
N SER A 78 -1.09 -7.54 -9.73
CA SER A 78 -0.41 -8.75 -10.21
C SER A 78 1.04 -8.45 -10.63
N ARG A 79 1.30 -7.33 -11.29
CA ARG A 79 2.64 -6.94 -11.75
C ARG A 79 3.54 -6.52 -10.58
N LEU A 80 3.00 -5.76 -9.63
CA LEU A 80 3.73 -5.42 -8.40
C LEU A 80 4.07 -6.68 -7.59
N THR A 81 3.14 -7.61 -7.45
CA THR A 81 3.36 -8.88 -6.75
C THR A 81 4.41 -9.74 -7.45
N ALA A 82 4.48 -9.69 -8.79
CA ALA A 82 5.50 -10.40 -9.56
C ALA A 82 6.95 -9.90 -9.30
N LEU A 83 7.13 -8.74 -8.66
CA LEU A 83 8.43 -8.28 -8.16
C LEU A 83 8.87 -9.02 -6.88
N GLY A 84 8.07 -9.97 -6.38
CA GLY A 84 8.33 -10.70 -5.14
C GLY A 84 7.98 -9.91 -3.88
N MET A 85 7.26 -8.80 -4.02
CA MET A 85 6.90 -7.90 -2.92
C MET A 85 5.41 -8.05 -2.60
N PRO A 86 5.02 -8.49 -1.38
CA PRO A 86 3.61 -8.48 -0.97
C PRO A 86 3.04 -7.05 -0.95
N VAL A 87 1.79 -6.92 -1.41
CA VAL A 87 1.05 -5.65 -1.45
C VAL A 87 0.07 -5.59 -0.27
N MET A 88 0.32 -4.69 0.67
CA MET A 88 -0.53 -4.37 1.81
C MET A 88 -1.48 -3.24 1.45
N ARG A 89 -2.77 -3.55 1.33
CA ARG A 89 -3.84 -2.57 1.05
C ARG A 89 -4.37 -2.00 2.36
N VAL A 90 -4.23 -0.69 2.54
CA VAL A 90 -4.73 0.03 3.72
C VAL A 90 -6.01 0.76 3.36
N LEU A 91 -7.14 0.28 3.89
CA LEU A 91 -8.43 0.91 3.71
C LEU A 91 -8.61 2.04 4.72
N VAL A 92 -8.60 3.29 4.24
CA VAL A 92 -8.67 4.49 5.10
C VAL A 92 -9.89 4.50 6.01
N ARG A 93 -11.01 3.87 5.62
CA ARG A 93 -12.21 3.78 6.47
C ARG A 93 -12.03 2.87 7.69
N GLN A 94 -11.10 1.91 7.63
CA GLN A 94 -10.90 0.89 8.67
C GLN A 94 -9.74 1.23 9.62
N ILE A 95 -8.88 2.20 9.29
CA ILE A 95 -7.72 2.53 10.13
C ILE A 95 -8.13 3.01 11.54
N PHE A 96 -9.35 3.51 11.71
CA PHE A 96 -9.90 3.94 13.00
C PHE A 96 -10.58 2.80 13.77
N GLU A 97 -10.76 1.63 13.16
CA GLU A 97 -11.25 0.44 13.84
C GLU A 97 -10.16 -0.05 14.81
N PRO A 98 -10.48 -0.22 16.11
CA PRO A 98 -9.46 -0.62 17.10
C PRO A 98 -8.72 -1.91 16.70
N GLY A 99 -7.38 -1.85 16.67
CA GLY A 99 -6.53 -3.00 16.40
C GLY A 99 -6.44 -3.46 14.95
N TYR A 100 -7.19 -2.86 14.01
CA TYR A 100 -7.13 -3.22 12.59
C TYR A 100 -5.75 -2.95 12.02
N MET A 101 -5.21 -1.75 12.26
CA MET A 101 -3.93 -1.34 11.68
C MET A 101 -2.78 -2.15 12.26
N GLU A 102 -2.77 -2.40 13.57
CA GLU A 102 -1.77 -3.25 14.22
C GLU A 102 -1.79 -4.67 13.65
N SER A 103 -2.97 -5.29 13.55
CA SER A 103 -3.11 -6.65 13.03
C SER A 103 -2.66 -6.75 11.57
N LEU A 104 -2.95 -5.72 10.77
CA LEU A 104 -2.53 -5.66 9.37
C LEU A 104 -1.00 -5.54 9.25
N LEU A 105 -0.38 -4.63 9.99
CA LEU A 105 1.08 -4.46 10.00
C LEU A 105 1.80 -5.73 10.47
N GLU A 106 1.27 -6.38 11.52
CA GLU A 106 1.81 -7.65 12.04
C GLU A 106 1.69 -8.79 11.02
N ALA A 107 0.54 -8.90 10.33
CA ALA A 107 0.33 -9.92 9.30
C ALA A 107 1.29 -9.78 8.10
N PHE A 108 1.70 -8.55 7.76
CA PHE A 108 2.69 -8.27 6.73
C PHE A 108 4.14 -8.26 7.25
N GLY A 109 4.34 -8.56 8.55
CA GLY A 109 5.66 -8.67 9.16
C GLY A 109 6.38 -7.34 9.33
N ILE A 110 5.65 -6.23 9.42
CA ILE A 110 6.24 -4.93 9.73
C ILE A 110 6.66 -4.93 11.21
N PRO A 111 7.95 -4.68 11.53
CA PRO A 111 8.43 -4.80 12.90
C PRO A 111 7.97 -3.64 13.79
N ARG A 112 7.83 -3.90 15.08
CA ARG A 112 7.73 -2.87 16.11
C ARG A 112 9.13 -2.43 16.50
N ILE A 113 9.38 -1.11 16.50
CA ILE A 113 10.69 -0.52 16.77
C ILE A 113 10.73 0.36 18.02
N GLY A 114 9.58 0.55 18.69
CA GLY A 114 9.49 1.29 19.93
C GLY A 114 8.14 1.10 20.64
N PRO A 115 8.03 1.56 21.90
CA PRO A 115 6.74 1.63 22.56
C PRO A 115 5.88 2.66 21.81
N GLY A 116 4.70 2.25 21.33
CA GLY A 116 3.77 3.16 20.67
C GLY A 116 3.43 4.35 21.56
N VAL A 117 3.26 5.53 20.97
CA VAL A 117 2.85 6.76 21.64
C VAL A 117 1.33 6.77 21.64
N ARG A 118 0.72 6.36 22.77
CA ARG A 118 -0.72 6.54 23.01
C ARG A 118 -1.01 7.88 23.65
#